data_AF-A0A952QP89-F1
#
_entry.id   AF-A0A952QP89-F1
#
_cell.length_a   1.000
_cell.length_b   1.000
_cell.length_c   1.000
_cell.angle_alpha   90.00
_cell.angle_beta   90.00
_cell.angle_gamma   90.00
#
_symmetry.space_group_name_H-M   'P 1'
#
loop_
_entity.id
_entity.type
_entity.pdbx_description
1 polymer ?
#
loop_
_entity_poly.entity_id
_entity_poly.type
_entity_poly.pdbx_seq_one_letter_code
_entity_poly.pdbx_strand_id
1 'polypeptide(L)'
;MEQRPTLHETADIIKIMKNDHRHILALFQVYLGTESDSRQSIVDDILQRLDDHFDWEERLFEEDSRLQEHATPVIRRVLLDHEEVKAMIHELRHAETDDDESMDQFFEDMMQTVRVHFHGEERDLIPLLDAMTTAPRG
;
A
#
# COMPACT_ATOMS: atom_id res chain seq x y z
N MET A 1 -4.27 -6.99 29.13
CA MET A 1 -4.73 -5.59 29.11
C MET A 1 -4.40 -5.09 27.72
N GLU A 2 -5.35 -5.18 26.80
CA GLU A 2 -5.18 -4.69 25.44
C GLU A 2 -5.14 -3.17 25.51
N GLN A 3 -3.99 -2.59 25.17
CA GLN A 3 -3.84 -1.14 25.14
C GLN A 3 -4.63 -0.64 23.95
N ARG A 4 -5.65 0.16 24.25
CA ARG A 4 -6.54 0.77 23.26
C ARG A 4 -5.75 1.78 22.43
N PRO A 5 -5.79 1.72 21.09
CA PRO A 5 -5.37 2.84 20.28
C PRO A 5 -6.20 4.06 20.66
N THR A 6 -5.53 5.10 21.12
CA THR A 6 -6.09 6.41 21.42
C THR A 6 -6.45 7.12 20.12
N LEU A 7 -7.38 8.07 20.18
CA LEU A 7 -7.79 8.89 19.02
C LEU A 7 -6.58 9.52 18.29
N HIS A 8 -5.52 9.82 19.05
CA HIS A 8 -4.28 10.37 18.52
C HIS A 8 -3.51 9.36 17.67
N GLU A 9 -3.42 8.10 18.13
CA GLU A 9 -2.71 7.03 17.44
C GLU A 9 -3.36 6.65 16.11
N THR A 10 -4.71 6.63 16.02
CA THR A 10 -5.36 6.35 14.73
C THR A 10 -5.27 7.51 13.74
N ALA A 11 -5.34 8.77 14.21
CA ALA A 11 -5.10 9.91 13.34
C ALA A 11 -3.67 9.90 12.79
N ASP A 12 -2.70 9.47 13.60
CA ASP A 12 -1.32 9.29 13.16
C ASP A 12 -1.17 8.13 12.17
N ILE A 13 -1.84 6.98 12.38
CA ILE A 13 -1.91 5.87 11.42
C ILE A 13 -2.44 6.33 10.07
N ILE A 14 -3.62 6.97 10.04
CA ILE A 14 -4.23 7.48 8.80
C ILE A 14 -3.32 8.47 8.09
N LYS A 15 -2.63 9.32 8.86
CA LYS A 15 -1.68 10.29 8.33
C LYS A 15 -0.45 9.60 7.71
N ILE A 16 0.06 8.55 8.33
CA ILE A 16 1.17 7.73 7.82
C ILE A 16 0.75 7.07 6.50
N MET A 17 -0.36 6.32 6.47
CA MET A 17 -0.90 5.68 5.24
C MET A 17 -0.98 6.67 4.08
N LYS A 18 -1.69 7.78 4.27
CA LYS A 18 -1.85 8.81 3.23
C LYS A 18 -0.53 9.45 2.81
N ASN A 19 0.45 9.50 3.69
CA ASN A 19 1.76 10.05 3.35
C ASN A 19 2.56 9.10 2.48
N ASP A 20 2.51 7.81 2.79
CA ASP A 20 3.17 6.77 2.01
C ASP A 20 2.56 6.66 0.62
N HIS A 21 1.21 6.67 0.52
CA HIS A 21 0.52 6.70 -0.77
C HIS A 21 0.98 7.87 -1.63
N ARG A 22 0.98 9.09 -1.04
CA ARG A 22 1.42 10.30 -1.75
C ARG A 22 2.87 10.21 -2.22
N HIS A 23 3.75 9.60 -1.42
CA HIS A 23 5.16 9.47 -1.76
C HIS A 23 5.35 8.46 -2.90
N ILE A 24 4.75 7.27 -2.80
CA ILE A 24 4.83 6.23 -3.83
C ILE A 24 4.23 6.74 -5.14
N LEU A 25 3.08 7.41 -5.10
CA LEU A 25 2.47 8.03 -6.28
C LEU A 25 3.30 9.16 -6.87
N ALA A 26 4.10 9.87 -6.07
CA ALA A 26 5.04 10.87 -6.58
C ALA A 26 6.22 10.19 -7.29
N LEU A 27 6.76 9.10 -6.75
CA LEU A 27 7.81 8.32 -7.39
C LEU A 27 7.34 7.72 -8.73
N PHE A 28 6.08 7.32 -8.84
CA PHE A 28 5.46 6.94 -10.12
C PHE A 28 5.57 8.06 -11.16
N GLN A 29 5.36 9.33 -10.78
CA GLN A 29 5.52 10.45 -11.72
C GLN A 29 6.98 10.68 -12.09
N VAL A 30 7.89 10.50 -11.14
CA VAL A 30 9.34 10.60 -11.39
C VAL A 30 9.78 9.51 -12.37
N TYR A 31 9.34 8.26 -12.19
CA TYR A 31 9.59 7.15 -13.11
C TYR A 31 9.15 7.49 -14.54
N LEU A 32 7.88 7.92 -14.72
CA LEU A 32 7.33 8.26 -16.04
C LEU A 32 8.05 9.44 -16.72
N GLY A 33 8.66 10.34 -15.94
CA GLY A 33 9.42 11.48 -16.44
C GLY A 33 10.93 11.23 -16.60
N THR A 34 11.42 10.06 -16.23
CA THR A 34 12.85 9.69 -16.32
C THR A 34 13.10 8.87 -17.58
N GLU A 35 14.29 8.94 -18.16
CA GLU A 35 14.69 8.09 -19.31
C GLU A 35 14.94 6.64 -18.86
N SER A 36 14.60 5.64 -19.68
CA SER A 36 14.64 4.22 -19.30
C SER A 36 15.97 3.78 -18.67
N ASP A 37 17.12 4.19 -19.23
CA ASP A 37 18.46 3.87 -18.72
C ASP A 37 18.73 4.34 -17.27
N SER A 38 17.92 5.27 -16.75
CA SER A 38 18.06 5.84 -15.39
C SER A 38 16.93 5.44 -14.44
N ARG A 39 15.96 4.64 -14.90
CA ARG A 39 14.78 4.27 -14.11
C ARG A 39 15.03 3.20 -13.07
N GLN A 40 16.05 2.36 -13.23
CA GLN A 40 16.28 1.20 -12.35
C GLN A 40 16.28 1.56 -10.87
N SER A 41 17.01 2.61 -10.48
CA SER A 41 17.06 3.06 -9.08
C SER A 41 15.72 3.54 -8.53
N ILE A 42 14.85 4.09 -9.39
CA ILE A 42 13.51 4.55 -9.03
C ILE A 42 12.58 3.34 -8.87
N VAL A 43 12.68 2.37 -9.78
CA VAL A 43 11.97 1.09 -9.69
C VAL A 43 12.30 0.40 -8.36
N ASP A 44 13.60 0.23 -8.05
CA ASP A 44 14.03 -0.41 -6.80
C ASP A 44 13.49 0.31 -5.55
N ASP A 45 13.52 1.65 -5.52
CA ASP A 45 12.97 2.45 -4.40
C ASP A 45 11.46 2.27 -4.27
N ILE A 46 10.72 2.25 -5.39
CA ILE A 46 9.28 1.99 -5.41
C ILE A 46 8.97 0.59 -4.87
N LEU A 47 9.67 -0.43 -5.37
CA LEU A 47 9.43 -1.82 -4.97
C LEU A 47 9.73 -2.04 -3.50
N GLN A 48 10.76 -1.40 -2.94
CA GLN A 48 11.05 -1.49 -1.51
C GLN A 48 9.95 -0.79 -0.68
N ARG A 49 9.53 0.42 -1.08
CA ARG A 49 8.52 1.19 -0.34
C ARG A 49 7.16 0.51 -0.33
N LEU A 50 6.77 -0.14 -1.42
CA LEU A 50 5.53 -0.91 -1.47
C LEU A 50 5.58 -2.11 -0.50
N ASP A 51 6.69 -2.82 -0.47
CA ASP A 51 6.93 -3.94 0.46
C ASP A 51 6.81 -3.47 1.92
N ASP A 52 7.52 -2.39 2.27
CA ASP A 52 7.50 -1.80 3.61
C ASP A 52 6.10 -1.31 4.01
N HIS A 53 5.37 -0.72 3.07
CA HIS A 53 4.02 -0.22 3.27
C HIS A 53 3.05 -1.37 3.56
N PHE A 54 3.03 -2.41 2.73
CA PHE A 54 2.16 -3.56 2.92
C PHE A 54 2.48 -4.32 4.21
N ASP A 55 3.76 -4.52 4.51
CA ASP A 55 4.18 -5.20 5.75
C ASP A 55 3.77 -4.41 7.01
N TRP A 56 3.81 -3.08 6.96
CA TRP A 56 3.36 -2.26 8.07
C TRP A 56 1.85 -2.35 8.27
N GLU A 57 1.07 -2.30 7.18
CA GLU A 57 -0.39 -2.39 7.26
C GLU A 57 -0.89 -3.79 7.66
N GLU A 58 -0.28 -4.84 7.12
CA GLU A 58 -0.59 -6.23 7.49
C GLU A 58 -0.38 -6.45 8.99
N ARG A 59 0.74 -5.95 9.53
CA ARG A 59 1.01 -6.00 10.97
C ARG A 59 -0.03 -5.23 11.77
N LEU A 60 -0.45 -4.06 11.30
CA LEU A 60 -1.53 -3.30 11.93
C LEU A 60 -2.84 -4.10 11.96
N PHE A 61 -3.17 -4.81 10.87
CA PHE A 61 -4.37 -5.64 10.80
C PHE A 61 -4.31 -6.88 11.70
N GLU A 62 -3.12 -7.44 11.91
CA GLU A 62 -2.91 -8.57 12.83
C GLU A 62 -2.96 -8.14 14.30
N GLU A 63 -2.40 -6.97 14.62
CA GLU A 63 -2.29 -6.47 15.99
C GLU A 63 -3.63 -5.93 16.54
N ASP A 64 -4.52 -5.42 15.69
CA ASP A 64 -5.82 -4.86 16.12
C ASP A 64 -7.00 -5.80 15.84
N SER A 65 -7.39 -6.56 16.86
CA SER A 65 -8.52 -7.50 16.82
C SER A 65 -9.85 -6.87 16.39
N ARG A 66 -10.05 -5.56 16.59
CA ARG A 66 -11.27 -4.84 16.19
C ARG A 66 -11.37 -4.68 14.69
N LEU A 67 -10.23 -4.54 14.02
CA LEU A 67 -10.15 -4.49 12.56
C LEU A 67 -10.61 -5.83 11.98
N GLN A 68 -10.13 -6.93 12.55
CA GLN A 68 -10.55 -8.28 12.17
C GLN A 68 -12.05 -8.53 12.40
N GLU A 69 -12.67 -7.97 13.44
CA GLU A 69 -14.09 -8.15 13.74
C GLU A 69 -15.03 -7.23 12.94
N HIS A 70 -14.67 -5.96 12.75
CA HIS A 70 -15.58 -4.94 12.21
C HIS A 70 -15.30 -4.55 10.75
N ALA A 71 -14.08 -4.77 10.25
CA ALA A 71 -13.67 -4.41 8.90
C ALA A 71 -13.24 -5.63 8.06
N THR A 72 -13.60 -6.84 8.49
CA THR A 72 -13.18 -8.10 7.85
C THR A 72 -13.34 -8.16 6.33
N PRO A 73 -14.45 -7.71 5.70
CA PRO A 73 -14.56 -7.79 4.25
C PRO A 73 -13.65 -6.78 3.53
N VAL A 74 -13.43 -5.59 4.09
CA VAL A 74 -12.53 -4.58 3.51
C VAL A 74 -11.08 -4.99 3.69
N ILE A 75 -10.70 -5.44 4.88
CA ILE A 75 -9.34 -5.93 5.16
C ILE A 75 -9.01 -7.15 4.30
N ARG A 76 -9.93 -8.12 4.16
CA ARG A 76 -9.69 -9.25 3.25
C ARG A 76 -9.48 -8.80 1.82
N ARG A 77 -10.18 -7.75 1.37
CA ARG A 77 -9.98 -7.21 0.03
C ARG A 77 -8.60 -6.57 -0.11
N VAL A 78 -8.22 -5.74 0.86
CA VAL A 78 -6.90 -5.09 0.95
C VAL A 78 -5.77 -6.14 0.93
N LEU A 79 -5.87 -7.18 1.77
CA LEU A 79 -4.89 -8.27 1.80
C LEU A 79 -4.77 -9.02 0.47
N LEU A 80 -5.89 -9.26 -0.23
CA LEU A 80 -5.87 -9.87 -1.57
C LEU A 80 -5.19 -8.94 -2.59
N ASP A 81 -5.45 -7.65 -2.51
CA ASP A 81 -4.80 -6.65 -3.37
C ASP A 81 -3.28 -6.58 -3.05
N HIS A 82 -2.86 -6.73 -1.78
CA HIS A 82 -1.44 -6.85 -1.39
C HIS A 82 -0.79 -8.09 -1.98
N GLU A 83 -1.43 -9.26 -1.89
CA GLU A 83 -0.91 -10.51 -2.46
C GLU A 83 -0.66 -10.37 -3.96
N GLU A 84 -1.57 -9.71 -4.69
CA GLU A 84 -1.43 -9.42 -6.11
C GLU A 84 -0.21 -8.53 -6.39
N VAL A 85 -0.08 -7.40 -5.69
CA VAL A 85 1.07 -6.49 -5.92
C VAL A 85 2.39 -7.11 -5.46
N LYS A 86 2.43 -7.81 -4.32
CA LYS A 86 3.62 -8.53 -3.84
C LYS A 86 4.09 -9.59 -4.83
N ALA A 87 3.16 -10.27 -5.52
CA ALA A 87 3.51 -11.18 -6.61
C ALA A 87 4.16 -10.41 -7.78
N MET A 88 3.61 -9.27 -8.20
CA MET A 88 4.22 -8.44 -9.25
C MET A 88 5.61 -7.91 -8.85
N ILE A 89 5.79 -7.49 -7.59
CA ILE A 89 7.08 -7.08 -7.03
C ILE A 89 8.10 -8.23 -7.13
N HIS A 90 7.69 -9.44 -6.77
CA HIS A 90 8.56 -10.62 -6.86
C HIS A 90 9.02 -10.87 -8.29
N GLU A 91 8.10 -10.83 -9.26
CA GLU A 91 8.42 -11.00 -10.68
C GLU A 91 9.37 -9.90 -11.18
N LEU A 92 9.13 -8.63 -10.84
CA LEU A 92 10.01 -7.51 -11.22
C LEU A 92 11.42 -7.63 -10.63
N ARG A 93 11.56 -8.12 -9.40
CA ARG A 93 12.87 -8.30 -8.75
C ARG A 93 13.67 -9.48 -9.32
N HIS A 94 13.00 -10.48 -9.89
CA HIS A 94 13.62 -11.72 -10.39
C HIS A 94 13.63 -11.83 -11.91
N ALA A 95 13.10 -10.83 -12.61
CA ALA A 95 13.15 -10.78 -14.06
C ALA A 95 14.60 -10.64 -14.53
N GLU A 96 15.15 -11.73 -15.09
CA GLU A 96 16.44 -11.74 -15.80
C GLU A 96 16.26 -11.38 -17.29
N THR A 97 15.32 -10.49 -17.63
CA THR A 97 14.95 -10.25 -19.03
C THR A 97 15.86 -9.20 -19.66
N ASP A 98 16.48 -9.51 -20.80
CA ASP A 98 17.22 -8.55 -21.64
C ASP A 98 16.28 -7.59 -22.43
N ASP A 99 14.98 -7.57 -22.12
CA ASP A 99 13.95 -6.79 -22.84
C ASP A 99 13.32 -5.70 -21.94
N ASP A 100 13.95 -4.52 -22.00
CA ASP A 100 13.57 -3.34 -21.21
C ASP A 100 12.13 -2.85 -21.50
N GLU A 101 11.62 -3.02 -22.72
CA GLU A 101 10.26 -2.57 -23.07
C GLU A 101 9.19 -3.42 -22.37
N SER A 102 9.42 -4.74 -22.29
CA SER A 102 8.52 -5.65 -21.59
C SER A 102 8.47 -5.40 -20.08
N MET A 103 9.60 -5.00 -19.50
CA MET A 103 9.73 -4.64 -18.10
C MET A 103 9.04 -3.31 -17.78
N ASP A 104 9.24 -2.30 -18.62
CA ASP A 104 8.56 -1.02 -18.45
C ASP A 104 7.04 -1.18 -18.52
N GLN A 105 6.52 -1.99 -19.46
CA GLN A 105 5.08 -2.26 -19.53
C GLN A 105 4.55 -2.99 -18.29
N PHE A 106 5.25 -4.02 -17.82
CA PHE A 106 4.83 -4.77 -16.63
C PHE A 106 4.86 -3.90 -15.37
N PHE A 107 5.84 -3.00 -15.27
CA PHE A 107 5.92 -2.02 -14.19
C PHE A 107 4.77 -1.01 -14.24
N GLU A 108 4.43 -0.49 -15.42
CA GLU A 108 3.28 0.41 -15.59
C GLU A 108 1.94 -0.26 -15.23
N ASP A 109 1.77 -1.55 -15.55
CA ASP A 109 0.61 -2.32 -15.11
C ASP A 109 0.57 -2.44 -13.58
N MET A 110 1.70 -2.72 -12.92
CA MET A 110 1.80 -2.73 -11.46
C MET A 110 1.42 -1.36 -10.87
N MET A 111 1.91 -0.27 -11.46
CA MET A 111 1.56 1.09 -11.04
C MET A 111 0.05 1.33 -11.07
N GLN A 112 -0.64 0.78 -12.08
CA GLN A 112 -2.09 0.90 -12.18
C GLN A 112 -2.82 0.08 -11.12
N THR A 113 -2.36 -1.15 -10.84
CA THR A 113 -2.89 -1.98 -9.75
C THR A 113 -2.74 -1.28 -8.39
N VAL A 114 -1.56 -0.73 -8.10
CA VAL A 114 -1.29 0.03 -6.86
C VAL A 114 -2.21 1.26 -6.75
N ARG A 115 -2.43 2.01 -7.84
CA ARG A 115 -3.34 3.18 -7.83
C ARG A 115 -4.77 2.80 -7.47
N VAL A 116 -5.26 1.69 -8.01
CA VAL A 116 -6.61 1.18 -7.71
C VAL A 116 -6.69 0.75 -6.25
N HIS A 117 -5.67 0.05 -5.77
CA HIS A 117 -5.56 -0.38 -4.39
C HIS A 117 -5.57 0.81 -3.41
N PHE A 118 -4.66 1.79 -3.55
CA PHE A 118 -4.65 3.00 -2.70
C PHE A 118 -5.97 3.77 -2.74
N HIS A 119 -6.61 3.85 -3.91
CA HIS A 119 -7.92 4.48 -4.00
C HIS A 119 -9.00 3.71 -3.22
N GLY A 120 -8.96 2.38 -3.27
CA GLY A 120 -9.84 1.52 -2.48
C GLY A 120 -9.65 1.74 -0.98
N GLU A 121 -8.41 1.85 -0.51
CA GLU A 121 -8.11 2.08 0.89
C GLU A 121 -8.53 3.46 1.37
N GLU A 122 -8.24 4.51 0.61
CA GLU A 122 -8.64 5.87 0.96
C GLU A 122 -10.18 6.03 0.96
N ARG A 123 -10.88 5.25 0.13
CA ARG A 123 -12.34 5.26 0.03
C ARG A 123 -13.02 4.41 1.10
N ASP A 124 -12.49 3.23 1.38
CA ASP A 124 -13.17 2.20 2.16
C ASP A 124 -12.49 1.96 3.51
N LEU A 125 -11.17 1.72 3.53
CA LEU A 125 -10.43 1.37 4.76
C LEU A 125 -10.25 2.57 5.68
N ILE A 126 -9.72 3.69 5.19
CA ILE A 126 -9.42 4.87 6.00
C ILE A 126 -10.67 5.44 6.68
N PRO A 127 -11.83 5.60 6.00
CA PRO A 127 -13.03 6.07 6.67
C PRO A 127 -13.54 5.11 7.75
N LEU A 128 -13.32 3.79 7.60
CA LEU A 128 -13.62 2.82 8.65
C LEU A 128 -12.70 3.01 9.86
N LEU A 129 -11.40 3.19 9.66
CA LEU A 129 -10.45 3.49 10.73
C LEU A 129 -10.86 4.75 11.50
N ASP A 130 -11.25 5.81 10.79
CA ASP A 130 -11.73 7.06 11.39
C ASP A 130 -13.05 6.86 12.16
N ALA A 131 -14.00 6.13 11.59
CA ALA A 131 -15.29 5.84 12.24
C ALA A 131 -15.16 5.02 13.53
N MET A 132 -14.24 4.05 13.56
CA MET A 132 -13.97 3.24 14.76
C MET A 132 -13.45 4.07 15.94
N THR A 133 -12.91 5.25 15.67
CA THR A 133 -12.42 6.16 16.71
C THR A 133 -13.47 7.16 17.18
N THR A 134 -14.35 7.61 16.27
CA THR A 134 -15.38 8.60 16.57
C THR A 134 -16.66 8.00 17.16
N ALA A 135 -16.85 6.68 17.09
CA ALA A 135 -17.98 5.99 17.70
C ALA A 135 -18.00 6.19 19.23
N PRO A 136 -19.14 6.64 19.82
CA PRO A 136 -19.24 6.83 21.25
C PRO A 136 -19.05 5.50 21.98
N ARG A 137 -18.24 5.55 23.04
CA ARG A 137 -17.99 4.42 23.96
C ARG A 137 -19.30 4.05 24.65
N GLY A 138 -20.03 3.08 24.09
CA GLY A 138 -21.18 2.44 24.74
C GLY A 138 -20.76 1.60 25.92
#